data_AF-A0A6G1J6Z8-F1
#
_entry.id   AF-A0A6G1J6Z8-F1
#
_cell.length_a   1.000
_cell.length_b   1.000
_cell.length_c   1.000
_cell.angle_alpha   90.00
_cell.angle_beta   90.00
_cell.angle_gamma   90.00
#
_symmetry.space_group_name_H-M   'P 1'
#
loop_
_entity.id
_entity.type
_entity.pdbx_description
1 polymer ?
#
loop_
_entity_poly.entity_id
_entity_poly.type
_entity_poly.pdbx_seq_one_letter_code
_entity_poly.pdbx_strand_id
1 'polypeptide(L)'
;MFSAAIVFLFTMALFLSGYVLQQRYVHTLQAAIKPRLPKPLPAAKPIQPPTLDVKWARPMGSRPDVDESVDQLIAGETLDWSRLGYVQVVKEFAELCSAVMLLADVQKLKSPAKRILMFPRVWLKERKDDEEYDSQMSTTMRLLRTAARRHGVTLHPMETIVDGADGSLPSSYSLASLYSLTNYERIVYLQGPGVLLDASALDSLLAFSKSEPMAAFPATPERTDLSTSLLMVHPSHESFQQLKASRSSKPVTDLDLFRQAFAAPQSLISEWSLSMGNVVYESRHLRDAVDGFNLTVFEGATTYVRLSDPELPGPEYDVPYNDRARLRPKDEQAREAWEKLYERFRQRRMEVCGLDLEYWEKPQLQADGADRADNGQEAADDVHEDTAAEL
;
A
#
# COMPACT_ATOMS: atom_id res chain seq x y z
N MET A 1 57.68 58.16 18.74
CA MET A 1 56.92 57.26 19.65
C MET A 1 55.40 57.36 19.48
N PHE A 2 54.80 58.56 19.42
CA PHE A 2 53.34 58.70 19.26
C PHE A 2 52.73 58.04 18.01
N SER A 3 53.37 58.14 16.85
CA SER A 3 52.84 57.53 15.61
C SER A 3 52.81 56.00 15.66
N ALA A 4 53.83 55.36 16.23
CA ALA A 4 53.88 53.90 16.38
C ALA A 4 52.81 53.38 17.35
N ALA A 5 52.52 54.13 18.42
CA ALA A 5 51.46 53.79 19.37
C ALA A 5 50.06 53.84 18.73
N ILE A 6 49.81 54.81 17.85
CA ILE A 6 48.53 54.93 17.13
C ILE A 6 48.35 53.76 16.16
N VAL A 7 49.37 53.40 15.37
CA VAL A 7 49.30 52.26 14.45
C VAL A 7 49.08 50.95 15.22
N PHE A 8 49.74 50.76 16.36
CA PHE A 8 49.53 49.60 17.22
C PHE A 8 48.09 49.52 17.75
N LEU A 9 47.52 50.64 18.22
CA LEU A 9 46.15 50.67 18.72
C LEU A 9 45.12 50.33 17.62
N PHE A 10 45.29 50.87 16.41
CA PHE A 10 44.37 50.58 15.30
C PHE A 10 44.49 49.14 14.81
N THR A 11 45.70 48.59 14.73
CA THR A 11 45.90 47.18 14.35
C THR A 11 45.35 46.23 15.41
N MET A 12 45.54 46.53 16.70
CA MET A 12 44.94 45.77 17.79
C MET A 12 43.41 45.85 17.79
N ALA A 13 42.83 47.02 17.50
CA ALA A 13 41.38 47.18 17.38
C ALA A 13 40.80 46.38 16.20
N LEU A 14 41.47 46.40 15.04
CA LEU A 14 41.07 45.60 13.87
C LEU A 14 41.17 44.10 14.16
N PHE A 15 42.24 43.67 14.85
CA PHE A 15 42.41 42.28 15.26
C PHE A 15 41.31 41.81 16.24
N LEU A 16 41.00 42.61 17.26
CA LEU A 16 39.95 42.30 18.23
C LEU A 16 38.55 42.28 17.57
N SER A 17 38.29 43.17 16.61
CA SER A 17 37.05 43.17 15.83
C SER A 17 36.89 41.88 15.02
N GLY A 18 37.95 41.46 14.31
CA GLY A 18 37.98 40.20 13.57
C GLY A 18 37.80 38.97 14.47
N TYR A 19 38.47 38.97 15.63
CA TYR A 19 38.40 37.88 16.61
C TYR A 19 36.98 37.69 17.17
N VAL A 20 36.30 38.77 17.54
CA VAL A 20 34.92 38.71 18.05
C VAL A 20 33.95 38.20 16.98
N LEU A 21 34.14 38.58 15.72
CA LEU A 21 33.30 38.12 14.62
C LEU A 21 33.46 36.60 14.39
N GLN A 22 34.70 36.10 14.43
CA GLN A 22 35.00 34.67 14.27
C GLN A 22 34.43 33.83 15.43
N GLN A 23 34.55 34.31 16.67
CA GLN A 23 33.97 33.65 17.85
C GLN A 23 32.44 33.50 17.74
N ARG A 24 31.74 34.54 17.27
CA ARG A 24 30.28 34.47 17.06
C ARG A 24 29.90 33.44 15.99
N TYR A 25 30.66 33.38 14.90
CA TYR A 25 30.39 32.47 13.79
C TYR A 25 30.59 30.99 14.18
N VAL A 26 31.62 30.70 14.98
CA VAL A 26 31.87 29.34 15.50
C VAL A 26 30.75 28.90 16.44
N HIS A 27 30.31 29.79 17.35
CA HIS A 27 29.20 29.48 18.25
C HIS A 27 27.88 29.23 17.51
N THR A 28 27.58 29.98 16.45
CA THR A 28 26.37 29.73 15.63
C THR A 28 26.45 28.43 14.85
N LEU A 29 27.62 28.07 14.31
CA LEU A 29 27.81 26.77 13.63
C LEU A 29 27.71 25.60 14.61
N GLN A 30 28.34 25.70 15.78
CA GLN A 30 28.21 24.67 16.81
C GLN A 30 26.76 24.51 17.30
N ALA A 31 26.00 25.59 17.38
CA ALA A 31 24.57 25.53 17.69
C ALA A 31 23.73 24.88 16.57
N ALA A 32 24.13 25.04 15.31
CA ALA A 32 23.48 24.42 14.15
C ALA A 32 23.81 22.93 14.00
N ILE A 33 25.03 22.51 14.37
CA ILE A 33 25.53 21.13 14.21
C ILE A 33 25.17 20.24 15.41
N LYS A 34 24.81 20.82 16.57
CA LYS A 34 24.47 20.03 17.75
C LYS A 34 23.28 19.10 17.45
N PRO A 35 23.46 17.77 17.49
CA PRO A 35 22.40 16.83 17.12
C PRO A 35 21.22 17.02 18.08
N ARG A 36 20.08 17.45 17.54
CA ARG A 36 18.84 17.52 18.31
C ARG A 36 18.39 16.09 18.54
N LEU A 37 18.60 15.58 19.75
CA LEU A 37 17.98 14.33 20.16
C LEU A 37 16.46 14.47 19.93
N PRO A 38 15.82 13.49 19.26
CA PRO A 38 14.38 13.54 19.06
C PRO A 38 13.70 13.60 20.43
N LYS A 39 12.71 14.50 20.58
CA LYS A 39 11.90 14.56 21.79
C LYS A 39 11.36 13.16 22.09
N PRO A 40 11.40 12.69 23.36
CA PRO A 40 10.79 11.42 23.73
C PRO A 40 9.33 11.44 23.28
N LEU A 41 8.90 10.34 22.65
CA LEU A 41 7.52 10.19 22.21
C LEU A 41 6.60 10.47 23.41
N PRO A 42 5.55 11.29 23.24
CA PRO A 42 4.59 11.52 24.31
C PRO A 42 4.08 10.18 24.83
N ALA A 43 3.92 10.06 26.15
CA ALA A 43 3.38 8.88 26.79
C ALA A 43 2.11 8.43 26.04
N ALA A 44 2.03 7.15 25.72
CA ALA A 44 0.90 6.57 24.99
C ALA A 44 -0.38 6.96 25.74
N LYS A 45 -1.22 7.79 25.10
CA LYS A 45 -2.55 8.06 25.64
C LYS A 45 -3.25 6.71 25.79
N PRO A 46 -3.98 6.47 26.89
CA PRO A 46 -4.78 5.27 27.03
C PRO A 46 -5.64 5.14 25.77
N ILE A 47 -5.51 4.00 25.09
CA ILE A 47 -6.27 3.70 23.88
C ILE A 47 -7.72 3.73 24.31
N GLN A 48 -8.48 4.71 23.83
CA GLN A 48 -9.93 4.72 24.03
C GLN A 48 -10.46 3.42 23.43
N PRO A 49 -11.46 2.77 24.06
CA PRO A 49 -12.04 1.56 23.51
C PRO A 49 -12.45 1.84 22.06
N PRO A 50 -12.18 0.88 21.14
CA PRO A 50 -12.57 1.04 19.74
C PRO A 50 -14.06 1.40 19.67
N THR A 51 -14.41 2.33 18.80
CA THR A 51 -15.82 2.49 18.39
C THR A 51 -16.16 1.29 17.51
N LEU A 52 -16.52 0.18 18.15
CA LEU A 52 -17.03 -0.99 17.45
C LEU A 52 -18.40 -0.65 16.91
N ASP A 53 -18.59 -0.95 15.64
CA ASP A 53 -19.85 -0.68 15.00
C ASP A 53 -20.74 -1.90 15.15
N VAL A 54 -21.82 -1.72 15.91
CA VAL A 54 -22.81 -2.76 16.21
C VAL A 54 -23.40 -3.37 14.93
N LYS A 55 -23.37 -2.66 13.79
CA LYS A 55 -23.80 -3.21 12.50
C LYS A 55 -22.94 -4.41 12.06
N TRP A 56 -21.65 -4.37 12.37
CA TRP A 56 -20.68 -5.40 12.00
C TRP A 56 -20.40 -6.38 13.14
N ALA A 57 -20.97 -6.15 14.32
CA ALA A 57 -20.83 -7.01 15.49
C ALA A 57 -21.63 -8.32 15.43
N ARG A 58 -22.32 -8.60 14.33
CA ARG A 58 -23.26 -9.72 14.20
C ARG A 58 -22.56 -11.00 13.73
N PRO A 59 -22.92 -12.17 14.28
CA PRO A 59 -22.27 -13.42 13.99
C PRO A 59 -22.49 -13.82 12.53
N MET A 60 -21.46 -14.45 12.00
CA MET A 60 -21.30 -14.80 10.60
C MET A 60 -22.31 -15.89 10.20
N GLY A 61 -23.17 -15.60 9.23
CA GLY A 61 -23.98 -16.61 8.53
C GLY A 61 -25.28 -17.06 9.23
N SER A 62 -25.72 -16.44 10.33
CA SER A 62 -27.02 -16.75 10.95
C SER A 62 -27.62 -15.54 11.65
N ARG A 63 -28.96 -15.44 11.64
CA ARG A 63 -29.69 -14.41 12.41
C ARG A 63 -29.64 -14.83 13.90
N PRO A 64 -29.02 -14.05 14.79
CA PRO A 64 -28.94 -14.41 16.19
C PRO A 64 -30.31 -14.28 16.87
N ASP A 65 -30.56 -15.15 17.85
CA ASP A 65 -31.60 -14.92 18.84
C ASP A 65 -31.19 -13.72 19.72
N VAL A 66 -32.17 -12.98 20.24
CA VAL A 66 -31.97 -11.67 20.90
C VAL A 66 -30.93 -11.73 22.03
N ASP A 67 -30.82 -12.86 22.74
CA ASP A 67 -29.87 -13.07 23.84
C ASP A 67 -28.40 -13.14 23.37
N GLU A 68 -28.09 -13.64 22.17
CA GLU A 68 -26.70 -13.73 21.68
C GLU A 68 -26.06 -12.35 21.45
N SER A 69 -26.86 -11.31 21.21
CA SER A 69 -26.35 -9.96 20.94
C SER A 69 -25.71 -9.29 22.16
N VAL A 70 -26.17 -9.62 23.37
CA VAL A 70 -25.62 -9.10 24.63
C VAL A 70 -24.34 -9.83 25.01
N ASP A 71 -24.33 -11.16 24.87
CA ASP A 71 -23.14 -11.98 25.11
C ASP A 71 -21.98 -11.62 24.15
N GLN A 72 -22.30 -11.26 22.90
CA GLN A 72 -21.31 -10.79 21.93
C GLN A 72 -20.70 -9.44 22.30
N LEU A 73 -21.51 -8.49 22.77
CA LEU A 73 -21.01 -7.20 23.26
C LEU A 73 -20.05 -7.39 24.44
N ILE A 74 -20.39 -8.29 25.38
CA ILE A 74 -19.54 -8.65 26.52
C ILE A 74 -18.25 -9.37 26.07
N ALA A 75 -18.35 -10.25 25.06
CA ALA A 75 -17.18 -10.92 24.48
C ALA A 75 -16.23 -9.93 23.77
N GLY A 76 -16.77 -8.92 23.09
CA GLY A 76 -15.99 -7.85 22.47
C GLY A 76 -15.22 -6.99 23.47
N GLU A 77 -15.80 -6.72 24.65
CA GLU A 77 -15.14 -5.97 25.72
C GLU A 77 -14.05 -6.79 26.44
N THR A 78 -14.17 -8.12 26.46
CA THR A 78 -13.19 -9.04 27.08
C THR A 78 -12.17 -9.60 26.09
N LEU A 79 -12.18 -9.12 24.85
CA LEU A 79 -11.38 -9.65 23.76
C LEU A 79 -9.89 -9.24 23.84
N ASP A 80 -9.00 -10.21 23.67
CA ASP A 80 -7.57 -9.97 23.59
C ASP A 80 -7.13 -9.49 22.19
N TRP A 81 -7.13 -8.17 22.00
CA TRP A 81 -6.63 -7.51 20.78
C TRP A 81 -5.16 -7.76 20.48
N SER A 82 -4.37 -8.29 21.41
CA SER A 82 -2.97 -8.60 21.16
C SER A 82 -2.77 -9.74 20.14
N ARG A 83 -3.78 -10.61 20.01
CA ARG A 83 -3.82 -11.75 19.09
C ARG A 83 -4.56 -11.46 17.78
N LEU A 84 -5.03 -10.23 17.59
CA LEU A 84 -5.76 -9.80 16.39
C LEU A 84 -4.91 -8.80 15.60
N GLY A 85 -4.98 -8.83 14.27
CA GLY A 85 -4.17 -7.88 13.50
C GLY A 85 -4.52 -7.70 12.03
N TYR A 86 -4.04 -6.58 11.49
CA TYR A 86 -3.97 -6.30 10.07
C TYR A 86 -2.60 -6.69 9.55
N VAL A 87 -2.57 -7.45 8.47
CA VAL A 87 -1.33 -7.91 7.85
C VAL A 87 -1.25 -7.41 6.41
N GLN A 88 -0.06 -6.95 6.04
CA GLN A 88 0.30 -6.68 4.65
C GLN A 88 1.48 -7.56 4.27
N VAL A 89 1.41 -8.16 3.08
CA VAL A 89 2.48 -8.99 2.52
C VAL A 89 3.05 -8.23 1.32
N VAL A 90 4.33 -7.93 1.40
CA VAL A 90 5.09 -7.22 0.37
C VAL A 90 6.05 -8.22 -0.25
N LYS A 91 6.01 -8.40 -1.57
CA LYS A 91 6.89 -9.31 -2.31
C LYS A 91 7.97 -8.56 -3.07
N GLU A 92 7.70 -7.30 -3.42
CA GLU A 92 8.62 -6.43 -4.14
C GLU A 92 8.67 -5.00 -3.57
N PHE A 93 9.67 -4.23 -3.98
CA PHE A 93 9.93 -2.92 -3.40
C PHE A 93 8.82 -1.88 -3.69
N ALA A 94 8.18 -1.95 -4.86
CA ALA A 94 7.12 -1.01 -5.25
C ALA A 94 5.88 -1.10 -4.34
N GLU A 95 5.56 -2.30 -3.85
CA GLU A 95 4.43 -2.57 -2.97
C GLU A 95 4.64 -2.03 -1.54
N LEU A 96 5.90 -1.84 -1.12
CA LEU A 96 6.24 -1.53 0.27
C LEU A 96 5.59 -0.24 0.77
N CYS A 97 5.63 0.82 -0.04
CA CYS A 97 5.07 2.10 0.39
C CYS A 97 3.55 1.98 0.58
N SER A 98 2.83 1.37 -0.37
CA SER A 98 1.39 1.15 -0.30
C SER A 98 0.99 0.32 0.93
N ALA A 99 1.77 -0.73 1.26
CA ALA A 99 1.56 -1.52 2.46
C ALA A 99 1.77 -0.71 3.76
N VAL A 100 2.83 0.10 3.81
CA VAL A 100 3.11 0.97 4.97
C VAL A 100 2.04 2.05 5.11
N MET A 101 1.53 2.61 4.01
CA MET A 101 0.42 3.56 4.00
C MET A 101 -0.84 2.97 4.63
N LEU A 102 -1.24 1.76 4.21
CA LEU A 102 -2.42 1.09 4.76
C LEU A 102 -2.29 0.88 6.29
N LEU A 103 -1.15 0.36 6.75
CA LEU A 103 -0.90 0.13 8.17
C LEU A 103 -0.80 1.45 8.97
N ALA A 104 -0.32 2.53 8.34
CA ALA A 104 -0.33 3.87 8.91
C ALA A 104 -1.76 4.44 9.01
N ASP A 105 -2.63 4.14 8.06
CA ASP A 105 -4.04 4.54 8.09
C ASP A 105 -4.81 3.80 9.18
N VAL A 106 -4.58 2.49 9.36
CA VAL A 106 -5.10 1.70 10.49
C VAL A 106 -4.74 2.35 11.84
N GLN A 107 -3.49 2.80 11.98
CA GLN A 107 -3.06 3.54 13.19
C GLN A 107 -3.78 4.89 13.33
N LYS A 108 -3.89 5.65 12.24
CA LYS A 108 -4.52 6.96 12.22
C LYS A 108 -6.00 6.88 12.63
N LEU A 109 -6.67 5.81 12.21
CA LEU A 109 -8.04 5.47 12.57
C LEU A 109 -8.17 4.83 13.96
N LYS A 110 -7.06 4.69 14.69
CA LYS A 110 -6.98 4.21 16.08
C LYS A 110 -7.51 2.80 16.31
N SER A 111 -7.37 1.93 15.31
CA SER A 111 -7.65 0.51 15.53
C SER A 111 -6.75 -0.05 16.65
N PRO A 112 -7.30 -0.83 17.58
CA PRO A 112 -6.54 -1.48 18.65
C PRO A 112 -5.77 -2.72 18.18
N ALA A 113 -6.09 -3.26 17.00
CA ALA A 113 -5.46 -4.46 16.49
C ALA A 113 -3.99 -4.23 16.12
N LYS A 114 -3.21 -5.32 16.09
CA LYS A 114 -1.80 -5.27 15.69
C LYS A 114 -1.68 -4.95 14.21
N ARG A 115 -0.61 -4.25 13.85
CA ARG A 115 -0.25 -3.93 12.46
C ARG A 115 1.00 -4.73 12.12
N ILE A 116 0.92 -5.58 11.11
CA ILE A 116 1.93 -6.58 10.78
C ILE A 116 2.34 -6.35 9.32
N LEU A 117 3.65 -6.30 9.09
CA LEU A 117 4.20 -6.19 7.74
C LEU A 117 5.13 -7.38 7.49
N MET A 118 4.74 -8.23 6.55
CA MET A 118 5.56 -9.31 6.04
C MET A 118 6.37 -8.83 4.84
N PHE A 119 7.66 -9.13 4.84
CA PHE A 119 8.58 -8.70 3.78
C PHE A 119 9.72 -9.71 3.59
N PRO A 120 10.36 -9.77 2.42
CA PRO A 120 11.42 -10.73 2.12
C PRO A 120 12.58 -10.65 3.10
N ARG A 121 12.93 -11.77 3.75
CA ARG A 121 14.07 -11.81 4.69
C ARG A 121 15.40 -11.49 3.99
N VAL A 122 15.51 -11.78 2.70
CA VAL A 122 16.73 -11.49 1.92
C VAL A 122 17.08 -10.00 1.90
N TRP A 123 16.13 -9.09 2.15
CA TRP A 123 16.38 -7.65 2.29
C TRP A 123 17.18 -7.29 3.55
N LEU A 124 17.27 -8.20 4.52
CA LEU A 124 18.02 -8.00 5.78
C LEU A 124 19.44 -8.56 5.74
N LYS A 125 19.89 -9.16 4.64
CA LYS A 125 21.22 -9.78 4.58
C LYS A 125 22.30 -8.76 4.94
N GLU A 126 23.12 -9.10 5.93
CA GLU A 126 24.27 -8.31 6.34
C GLU A 126 25.22 -8.19 5.15
N ARG A 127 25.55 -6.95 4.79
CA ARG A 127 26.51 -6.65 3.75
C ARG A 127 27.85 -6.30 4.37
N LYS A 128 28.94 -6.51 3.62
CA LYS A 128 30.27 -6.09 4.05
C LYS A 128 30.26 -4.58 4.28
N ASP A 129 31.01 -4.12 5.28
CA ASP A 129 30.97 -2.73 5.77
C ASP A 129 31.21 -1.66 4.69
N ASP A 130 31.85 -2.01 3.57
CA ASP A 130 32.16 -1.12 2.46
C ASP A 130 31.09 -1.08 1.34
N GLU A 131 30.02 -1.87 1.42
CA GLU A 131 28.99 -1.94 0.37
C GLU A 131 27.80 -1.00 0.63
N GLU A 132 27.82 0.18 -0.01
CA GLU A 132 26.71 1.13 0.05
C GLU A 132 25.43 0.57 -0.61
N TYR A 133 24.29 0.77 0.06
CA TYR A 133 22.97 0.42 -0.48
C TYR A 133 22.73 1.11 -1.83
N ASP A 134 22.16 0.38 -2.77
CA ASP A 134 21.50 1.05 -3.90
C ASP A 134 20.36 1.95 -3.39
N SER A 135 19.90 2.85 -4.26
CA SER A 135 18.86 3.83 -3.93
C SER A 135 17.55 3.17 -3.47
N GLN A 136 17.23 2.00 -4.03
CA GLN A 136 16.01 1.25 -3.76
C GLN A 136 16.05 0.60 -2.37
N MET A 137 17.15 -0.03 -2.00
CA MET A 137 17.34 -0.66 -0.71
C MET A 137 17.52 0.38 0.40
N SER A 138 18.18 1.51 0.13
CA SER A 138 18.23 2.64 1.06
C SER A 138 16.82 3.15 1.39
N THR A 139 15.98 3.30 0.36
CA THR A 139 14.56 3.66 0.51
C THR A 139 13.79 2.60 1.29
N THR A 140 13.99 1.32 0.95
CA THR A 140 13.37 0.17 1.62
C THR A 140 13.66 0.16 3.11
N MET A 141 14.93 0.27 3.50
CA MET A 141 15.33 0.28 4.90
C MET A 141 14.80 1.52 5.64
N ARG A 142 14.72 2.67 4.97
CA ARG A 142 14.07 3.87 5.53
C ARG A 142 12.58 3.64 5.78
N LEU A 143 11.86 3.01 4.84
CA LEU A 143 10.43 2.71 4.97
C LEU A 143 10.17 1.66 6.06
N LEU A 144 10.94 0.59 6.13
CA LEU A 144 10.83 -0.42 7.21
C LEU A 144 11.06 0.21 8.59
N ARG A 145 12.07 1.08 8.74
CA ARG A 145 12.29 1.83 9.99
C ARG A 145 11.12 2.77 10.30
N THR A 146 10.55 3.42 9.29
CA THR A 146 9.39 4.32 9.46
C THR A 146 8.16 3.54 9.91
N ALA A 147 7.87 2.40 9.27
CA ALA A 147 6.79 1.50 9.64
C ALA A 147 6.91 1.06 11.11
N ALA A 148 8.08 0.57 11.52
CA ALA A 148 8.29 0.12 12.90
C ALA A 148 8.24 1.27 13.92
N ARG A 149 9.00 2.35 13.68
CA ARG A 149 9.22 3.41 14.68
C ARG A 149 8.10 4.43 14.76
N ARG A 150 7.56 4.85 13.61
CA ARG A 150 6.51 5.88 13.53
C ARG A 150 5.13 5.26 13.58
N HIS A 151 4.98 4.14 12.89
CA HIS A 151 3.70 3.46 12.75
C HIS A 151 3.60 2.20 13.58
N GLY A 152 4.46 1.93 14.55
CA GLY A 152 4.32 0.80 15.48
C GLY A 152 4.03 -0.55 14.81
N VAL A 153 4.49 -0.74 13.57
CA VAL A 153 4.27 -1.94 12.78
C VAL A 153 5.22 -3.02 13.26
N THR A 154 4.70 -4.23 13.45
CA THR A 154 5.49 -5.42 13.73
C THR A 154 6.03 -5.95 12.41
N LEU A 155 7.35 -5.87 12.24
CA LEU A 155 8.04 -6.35 11.05
C LEU A 155 8.25 -7.87 11.17
N HIS A 156 7.78 -8.62 10.18
CA HIS A 156 7.90 -10.08 10.15
C HIS A 156 8.62 -10.53 8.86
N PRO A 157 9.93 -10.82 8.91
CA PRO A 157 10.65 -11.31 7.74
C PRO A 157 10.06 -12.65 7.29
N MET A 158 9.81 -12.82 6.00
CA MET A 158 9.32 -14.07 5.41
C MET A 158 10.39 -14.72 4.53
N GLU A 159 10.40 -16.05 4.56
CA GLU A 159 11.19 -16.87 3.64
C GLU A 159 10.40 -17.12 2.34
N THR A 160 11.08 -17.68 1.35
CA THR A 160 10.42 -18.19 0.14
C THR A 160 9.49 -19.36 0.50
N ILE A 161 8.37 -19.47 -0.22
CA ILE A 161 7.39 -20.54 0.06
C ILE A 161 7.94 -21.92 -0.31
N VAL A 162 8.71 -22.00 -1.40
CA VAL A 162 9.47 -23.19 -1.78
C VAL A 162 10.88 -23.07 -1.24
N ASP A 163 11.36 -24.11 -0.57
CA ASP A 163 12.70 -24.12 0.04
C ASP A 163 13.78 -24.06 -1.04
N GLY A 164 14.74 -23.14 -0.88
CA GLY A 164 15.85 -22.96 -1.83
C GLY A 164 15.48 -22.22 -3.12
N ALA A 165 14.25 -21.69 -3.25
CA ALA A 165 13.87 -20.84 -4.36
C ALA A 165 14.66 -19.51 -4.36
N ASP A 166 14.73 -18.87 -5.52
CA ASP A 166 15.41 -17.59 -5.66
C ASP A 166 14.63 -16.49 -4.93
N GLY A 167 15.16 -16.06 -3.78
CA GLY A 167 14.55 -15.00 -2.97
C GLY A 167 14.56 -13.61 -3.58
N SER A 168 15.23 -13.40 -4.73
CA SER A 168 15.17 -12.13 -5.47
C SER A 168 13.88 -11.99 -6.28
N LEU A 169 13.21 -13.10 -6.60
CA LEU A 169 11.99 -13.11 -7.40
C LEU A 169 10.74 -12.92 -6.51
N PRO A 170 9.84 -11.97 -6.84
CA PRO A 170 8.59 -11.79 -6.10
C PRO A 170 7.69 -13.04 -6.10
N SER A 171 7.74 -13.83 -7.18
CA SER A 171 6.98 -15.08 -7.34
C SER A 171 7.38 -16.19 -6.37
N SER A 172 8.57 -16.10 -5.77
CA SER A 172 9.04 -17.03 -4.73
C SER A 172 8.34 -16.83 -3.38
N TYR A 173 7.59 -15.73 -3.22
CA TYR A 173 6.82 -15.43 -2.02
C TYR A 173 5.32 -15.61 -2.27
N SER A 174 4.59 -16.01 -1.22
CA SER A 174 3.19 -16.43 -1.31
C SER A 174 2.38 -15.86 -0.15
N LEU A 175 1.10 -15.59 -0.39
CA LEU A 175 0.14 -15.31 0.69
C LEU A 175 -0.03 -16.49 1.65
N ALA A 176 0.37 -17.71 1.29
CA ALA A 176 0.42 -18.85 2.21
C ALA A 176 1.30 -18.57 3.45
N SER A 177 2.29 -17.67 3.34
CA SER A 177 3.12 -17.24 4.47
C SER A 177 2.30 -16.60 5.60
N LEU A 178 1.09 -16.12 5.36
CA LEU A 178 0.18 -15.64 6.41
C LEU A 178 -0.04 -16.68 7.51
N TYR A 179 -0.05 -17.97 7.17
CA TYR A 179 -0.27 -19.06 8.12
C TYR A 179 0.93 -19.33 9.04
N SER A 180 2.11 -18.73 8.78
CA SER A 180 3.25 -18.81 9.70
C SER A 180 3.11 -17.90 10.92
N LEU A 181 2.14 -16.98 10.93
CA LEU A 181 1.89 -16.01 11.99
C LEU A 181 1.10 -16.61 13.17
N THR A 182 1.53 -17.76 13.68
CA THR A 182 0.79 -18.55 14.70
C THR A 182 0.63 -17.87 16.08
N ASN A 183 1.29 -16.73 16.30
CA ASN A 183 1.10 -15.91 17.49
C ASN A 183 -0.23 -15.14 17.49
N TYR A 184 -0.91 -15.09 16.33
CA TYR A 184 -2.17 -14.41 16.15
C TYR A 184 -3.30 -15.43 15.99
N GLU A 185 -4.48 -15.06 16.47
CA GLU A 185 -5.70 -15.86 16.33
C GLU A 185 -6.45 -15.51 15.06
N ARG A 186 -6.61 -14.22 14.74
CA ARG A 186 -7.25 -13.77 13.50
C ARG A 186 -6.47 -12.61 12.92
N ILE A 187 -6.15 -12.73 11.64
CA ILE A 187 -5.50 -11.66 10.89
C ILE A 187 -6.31 -11.32 9.64
N VAL A 188 -6.45 -10.02 9.35
CA VAL A 188 -7.08 -9.51 8.14
C VAL A 188 -6.00 -9.03 7.17
N TYR A 189 -5.99 -9.63 5.98
CA TYR A 189 -5.23 -9.16 4.84
C TYR A 189 -6.15 -8.39 3.90
N LEU A 190 -5.71 -7.21 3.47
CA LEU A 190 -6.34 -6.42 2.42
C LEU A 190 -5.41 -6.36 1.22
N GLN A 191 -5.93 -6.61 0.02
CA GLN A 191 -5.15 -6.47 -1.19
C GLN A 191 -4.96 -4.98 -1.52
N GLY A 192 -3.71 -4.54 -1.54
CA GLY A 192 -3.31 -3.20 -2.00
C GLY A 192 -3.12 -3.11 -3.51
N PRO A 193 -2.86 -1.90 -4.04
CA PRO A 193 -2.94 -0.60 -3.35
C PRO A 193 -4.39 -0.12 -3.16
N GLY A 194 -4.62 0.71 -2.14
CA GLY A 194 -5.96 1.22 -1.84
C GLY A 194 -6.00 2.29 -0.76
N VAL A 195 -7.22 2.74 -0.45
CA VAL A 195 -7.51 3.79 0.54
C VAL A 195 -8.45 3.23 1.60
N LEU A 196 -8.03 3.29 2.86
CA LEU A 196 -8.86 2.94 4.01
C LEU A 196 -9.65 4.17 4.48
N LEU A 197 -10.97 4.12 4.37
CA LEU A 197 -11.89 5.20 4.74
C LEU A 197 -12.37 5.05 6.18
N ASP A 198 -12.68 3.82 6.58
CA ASP A 198 -13.13 3.47 7.92
C ASP A 198 -12.53 2.14 8.36
N ALA A 199 -12.05 2.05 9.60
CA ALA A 199 -11.51 0.83 10.19
C ALA A 199 -12.54 0.11 11.08
N SER A 200 -13.63 0.77 11.48
CA SER A 200 -14.61 0.25 12.44
C SER A 200 -15.22 -1.08 11.98
N ALA A 201 -15.50 -1.21 10.68
CA ALA A 201 -16.04 -2.42 10.08
C ALA A 201 -15.05 -3.58 10.18
N LEU A 202 -13.78 -3.34 9.88
CA LEU A 202 -12.74 -4.36 9.93
C LEU A 202 -12.39 -4.74 11.36
N ASP A 203 -12.38 -3.78 12.29
CA ASP A 203 -12.19 -4.03 13.72
C ASP A 203 -13.33 -4.88 14.28
N SER A 204 -14.56 -4.62 13.85
CA SER A 204 -15.71 -5.42 14.23
C SER A 204 -15.63 -6.82 13.62
N LEU A 205 -15.22 -6.96 12.35
CA LEU A 205 -14.97 -8.27 11.75
C LEU A 205 -13.89 -9.04 12.54
N LEU A 206 -12.79 -8.39 12.92
CA LEU A 206 -11.75 -8.95 13.78
C LEU A 206 -12.23 -9.25 15.20
N ALA A 207 -13.26 -8.56 15.70
CA ALA A 207 -13.76 -8.78 17.04
C ALA A 207 -14.73 -9.96 17.11
N PHE A 208 -15.70 -10.00 16.19
CA PHE A 208 -16.92 -10.81 16.34
C PHE A 208 -17.03 -12.00 15.38
N SER A 209 -16.15 -12.12 14.37
CA SER A 209 -16.13 -13.30 13.50
C SER A 209 -15.70 -14.58 14.24
N LYS A 210 -16.16 -15.73 13.76
CA LYS A 210 -15.63 -17.02 14.21
C LYS A 210 -14.22 -17.23 13.67
N SER A 211 -13.37 -17.85 14.48
CA SER A 211 -12.02 -18.20 14.08
C SER A 211 -12.06 -19.44 13.16
N GLU A 212 -12.06 -19.19 11.86
CA GLU A 212 -12.04 -20.22 10.82
C GLU A 212 -10.66 -20.25 10.14
N PRO A 213 -10.19 -21.40 9.61
CA PRO A 213 -8.90 -21.51 8.92
C PRO A 213 -8.71 -20.42 7.86
N MET A 214 -9.78 -20.18 7.08
CA MET A 214 -9.85 -19.08 6.14
C MET A 214 -11.28 -18.64 5.93
N ALA A 215 -11.45 -17.33 5.81
CA ALA A 215 -12.62 -16.73 5.21
C ALA A 215 -12.12 -15.67 4.20
N ALA A 216 -12.76 -15.57 3.03
CA ALA A 216 -12.35 -14.65 1.98
C ALA A 216 -13.51 -13.92 1.31
N PHE A 217 -13.24 -12.71 0.78
CA PHE A 217 -14.27 -11.89 0.17
C PHE A 217 -14.75 -12.60 -1.11
N PRO A 218 -16.06 -12.71 -1.33
CA PRO A 218 -16.56 -13.46 -2.48
C PRO A 218 -16.13 -12.77 -3.78
N ALA A 219 -15.70 -13.57 -4.77
CA ALA A 219 -15.35 -13.06 -6.08
C ALA A 219 -16.58 -12.69 -6.91
N THR A 220 -17.72 -13.33 -6.62
CA THR A 220 -18.99 -13.15 -7.32
C THR A 220 -20.12 -12.87 -6.33
N PRO A 221 -21.19 -12.16 -6.75
CA PRO A 221 -22.36 -11.94 -5.91
C PRO A 221 -22.99 -13.24 -5.40
N GLU A 222 -22.90 -14.33 -6.18
CA GLU A 222 -23.43 -15.66 -5.86
C GLU A 222 -22.61 -16.40 -4.79
N ARG A 223 -21.43 -15.88 -4.41
CA ARG A 223 -20.55 -16.43 -3.35
C ARG A 223 -20.07 -17.85 -3.61
N THR A 224 -20.00 -18.25 -4.88
CA THR A 224 -19.50 -19.56 -5.30
C THR A 224 -17.98 -19.61 -5.37
N ASP A 225 -17.34 -18.45 -5.49
CA ASP A 225 -15.92 -18.33 -5.71
C ASP A 225 -15.24 -17.40 -4.71
N LEU A 226 -14.02 -17.76 -4.34
CA LEU A 226 -13.15 -16.99 -3.45
C LEU A 226 -12.35 -15.94 -4.23
N SER A 227 -12.13 -14.76 -3.65
CA SER A 227 -11.15 -13.76 -4.10
C SER A 227 -10.05 -13.50 -3.06
N THR A 228 -8.93 -12.91 -3.47
CA THR A 228 -7.85 -12.46 -2.57
C THR A 228 -7.99 -11.01 -2.12
N SER A 229 -9.07 -10.32 -2.49
CA SER A 229 -9.25 -8.88 -2.24
C SER A 229 -9.26 -8.54 -0.74
N LEU A 230 -9.85 -9.43 0.06
CA LEU A 230 -9.78 -9.41 1.52
C LEU A 230 -9.83 -10.84 2.02
N LEU A 231 -8.89 -11.18 2.91
CA LEU A 231 -8.81 -12.48 3.57
C LEU A 231 -8.83 -12.27 5.08
N MET A 232 -9.56 -13.12 5.79
CA MET A 232 -9.43 -13.33 7.21
C MET A 232 -8.90 -14.73 7.44
N VAL A 233 -7.79 -14.83 8.16
CA VAL A 233 -7.05 -16.07 8.31
C VAL A 233 -6.88 -16.37 9.80
N HIS A 234 -7.08 -17.64 10.17
CA HIS A 234 -6.58 -18.20 11.42
C HIS A 234 -5.25 -18.92 11.15
N PRO A 235 -4.10 -18.31 11.50
CA PRO A 235 -2.79 -18.90 11.21
C PRO A 235 -2.58 -20.19 12.00
N SER A 236 -2.19 -21.27 11.31
CA SER A 236 -1.88 -22.55 11.95
C SER A 236 -0.69 -23.22 11.25
N HIS A 237 0.09 -23.97 12.02
CA HIS A 237 1.24 -24.71 11.47
C HIS A 237 0.78 -25.76 10.45
N GLU A 238 -0.35 -26.42 10.71
CA GLU A 238 -0.91 -27.44 9.83
C GLU A 238 -1.27 -26.87 8.45
N SER A 239 -2.06 -25.79 8.41
CA SER A 239 -2.43 -25.11 7.16
C SER A 239 -1.18 -24.58 6.43
N PHE A 240 -0.21 -24.03 7.16
CA PHE A 240 1.04 -23.55 6.56
C PHE A 240 1.80 -24.69 5.86
N GLN A 241 1.96 -25.84 6.52
CA GLN A 241 2.66 -27.00 5.94
C GLN A 241 1.89 -27.58 4.75
N GLN A 242 0.56 -27.68 4.84
CA GLN A 242 -0.27 -28.16 3.74
C GLN A 242 -0.14 -27.27 2.49
N LEU A 243 -0.23 -25.95 2.67
CA LEU A 243 -0.10 -24.99 1.57
C LEU A 243 1.31 -25.00 0.98
N LYS A 244 2.33 -25.07 1.83
CA LYS A 244 3.74 -25.18 1.43
C LYS A 244 4.00 -26.45 0.61
N ALA A 245 3.48 -27.60 1.06
CA ALA A 245 3.60 -28.87 0.34
C ALA A 245 2.89 -28.83 -1.01
N SER A 246 1.67 -28.28 -1.06
CA SER A 246 0.92 -28.12 -2.31
C SER A 246 1.67 -27.25 -3.32
N ARG A 247 2.18 -26.09 -2.88
CA ARG A 247 2.95 -25.17 -3.73
C ARG A 247 4.27 -25.77 -4.23
N SER A 248 4.93 -26.58 -3.40
CA SER A 248 6.16 -27.30 -3.79
C SER A 248 5.90 -28.40 -4.80
N SER A 249 4.71 -29.03 -4.76
CA SER A 249 4.33 -30.07 -5.71
C SER A 249 3.92 -29.52 -7.08
N LYS A 250 3.24 -28.37 -7.11
CA LYS A 250 2.77 -27.73 -8.34
C LYS A 250 2.83 -26.21 -8.22
N PRO A 251 3.51 -25.51 -9.15
CA PRO A 251 3.48 -24.06 -9.19
C PRO A 251 2.08 -23.59 -9.60
N VAL A 252 1.32 -23.05 -8.65
CA VAL A 252 -0.03 -22.48 -8.83
C VAL A 252 -0.08 -21.08 -8.26
N THR A 253 -1.03 -20.23 -8.66
CA THR A 253 -1.20 -18.89 -8.07
C THR A 253 -1.68 -18.98 -6.61
N ASP A 254 -1.54 -17.90 -5.84
CA ASP A 254 -2.08 -17.86 -4.46
C ASP A 254 -3.61 -18.07 -4.43
N LEU A 255 -4.32 -17.52 -5.42
CA LEU A 255 -5.76 -17.69 -5.57
C LEU A 255 -6.14 -19.16 -5.80
N ASP A 256 -5.49 -19.82 -6.76
CA ASP A 256 -5.75 -21.22 -7.07
C ASP A 256 -5.35 -22.15 -5.93
N LEU A 257 -4.24 -21.82 -5.26
CA LEU A 257 -3.79 -22.55 -4.07
C LEU A 257 -4.85 -22.53 -2.97
N PHE A 258 -5.43 -21.36 -2.69
CA PHE A 258 -6.46 -21.22 -1.66
C PHE A 258 -7.80 -21.86 -2.07
N ARG A 259 -8.20 -21.76 -3.33
CA ARG A 259 -9.40 -22.45 -3.85
C ARG A 259 -9.30 -23.97 -3.80
N GLN A 260 -8.08 -24.52 -3.91
CA GLN A 260 -7.84 -25.95 -3.78
C GLN A 260 -7.76 -26.40 -2.31
N ALA A 261 -7.16 -25.58 -1.45
CA ALA A 261 -6.91 -25.94 -0.05
C ALA A 261 -8.14 -25.76 0.85
N PHE A 262 -9.03 -24.83 0.51
CA PHE A 262 -10.14 -24.45 1.37
C PHE A 262 -11.46 -24.46 0.58
N ALA A 263 -12.55 -24.79 1.27
CA ALA A 263 -13.87 -24.70 0.68
C ALA A 263 -14.21 -23.26 0.28
N ALA A 264 -15.06 -23.12 -0.75
CA ALA A 264 -15.59 -21.81 -1.13
C ALA A 264 -16.20 -21.12 0.10
N PRO A 265 -15.94 -19.82 0.30
CA PRO A 265 -16.37 -19.11 1.50
C PRO A 265 -17.90 -19.02 1.52
N GLN A 266 -18.55 -19.78 2.40
CA GLN A 266 -20.00 -19.67 2.58
C GLN A 266 -20.43 -18.30 3.14
N SER A 267 -19.54 -17.61 3.86
CA SER A 267 -19.70 -16.22 4.28
C SER A 267 -18.43 -15.72 4.94
N LEU A 268 -17.73 -14.76 4.35
CA LEU A 268 -16.84 -13.87 5.11
C LEU A 268 -17.59 -12.70 5.75
N ILE A 269 -18.74 -12.40 5.19
CA ILE A 269 -19.60 -11.29 5.58
C ILE A 269 -21.01 -11.84 5.37
N SER A 270 -21.90 -11.72 6.35
CA SER A 270 -23.30 -12.12 6.16
C SER A 270 -23.88 -11.38 4.94
N GLU A 271 -24.80 -11.98 4.19
CA GLU A 271 -25.49 -11.28 3.07
C GLU A 271 -26.07 -9.94 3.52
N TRP A 272 -26.59 -9.92 4.74
CA TRP A 272 -27.15 -8.74 5.36
C TRP A 272 -26.08 -7.67 5.69
N SER A 273 -24.88 -8.07 6.08
CA SER A 273 -23.78 -7.14 6.36
C SER A 273 -23.26 -6.45 5.08
N LEU A 274 -23.25 -7.12 3.92
CA LEU A 274 -22.98 -6.45 2.63
C LEU A 274 -24.09 -5.46 2.25
N SER A 275 -25.33 -5.72 2.66
CA SER A 275 -26.45 -4.79 2.38
C SER A 275 -26.37 -3.48 3.18
N MET A 276 -25.51 -3.40 4.20
CA MET A 276 -25.34 -2.21 5.05
C MET A 276 -24.15 -1.31 4.65
N GLY A 277 -23.33 -1.72 3.68
CA GLY A 277 -22.20 -0.94 3.19
C GLY A 277 -21.14 -1.77 2.47
N ASN A 278 -20.15 -1.08 1.91
CA ASN A 278 -19.08 -1.70 1.14
C ASN A 278 -17.87 -1.97 2.03
N VAL A 279 -17.61 -3.22 2.39
CA VAL A 279 -16.36 -3.58 3.11
C VAL A 279 -15.15 -3.43 2.19
N VAL A 280 -15.27 -3.92 0.96
CA VAL A 280 -14.29 -3.74 -0.11
C VAL A 280 -15.02 -3.21 -1.33
N TYR A 281 -14.53 -2.12 -1.90
CA TYR A 281 -15.04 -1.52 -3.12
C TYR A 281 -13.90 -1.35 -4.13
N GLU A 282 -14.13 -1.60 -5.42
CA GLU A 282 -13.12 -1.36 -6.46
C GLU A 282 -13.37 -0.03 -7.15
N SER A 283 -12.33 0.80 -7.30
CA SER A 283 -12.42 2.14 -7.91
C SER A 283 -13.08 2.14 -9.28
N ARG A 284 -12.88 1.08 -10.07
CA ARG A 284 -13.49 0.92 -11.40
C ARG A 284 -15.01 1.02 -11.40
N HIS A 285 -15.67 0.56 -10.33
CA HIS A 285 -17.14 0.53 -10.25
C HIS A 285 -17.75 1.93 -10.09
N LEU A 286 -16.97 2.94 -9.73
CA LEU A 286 -17.43 4.33 -9.75
C LEU A 286 -17.78 4.79 -11.19
N ARG A 287 -17.21 4.15 -12.21
CA ARG A 287 -17.52 4.47 -13.62
C ARG A 287 -18.92 3.99 -14.03
N ASP A 288 -19.42 2.96 -13.36
CA ASP A 288 -20.74 2.36 -13.59
C ASP A 288 -21.82 2.99 -12.70
N ALA A 289 -21.50 4.09 -12.01
CA ALA A 289 -22.43 4.79 -11.15
C ALA A 289 -23.68 5.23 -11.93
N VAL A 290 -24.85 4.84 -11.42
CA VAL A 290 -26.16 5.21 -11.95
C VAL A 290 -26.60 6.59 -11.44
N ASP A 291 -27.58 7.18 -12.11
CA ASP A 291 -28.21 8.42 -11.68
C ASP A 291 -28.68 8.30 -10.22
N GLY A 292 -28.18 9.18 -9.34
CA GLY A 292 -28.47 9.16 -7.91
C GLY A 292 -27.32 8.75 -7.00
N PHE A 293 -26.10 8.53 -7.53
CA PHE A 293 -24.91 8.36 -6.69
C PHE A 293 -24.72 9.54 -5.74
N ASN A 294 -24.44 9.24 -4.47
CA ASN A 294 -24.20 10.25 -3.44
C ASN A 294 -22.83 10.03 -2.79
N LEU A 295 -21.95 11.03 -2.92
CA LEU A 295 -20.57 10.96 -2.42
C LEU A 295 -20.50 10.79 -0.90
N THR A 296 -21.29 11.55 -0.14
CA THR A 296 -21.28 11.52 1.33
C THR A 296 -21.75 10.17 1.86
N VAL A 297 -22.80 9.60 1.25
CA VAL A 297 -23.30 8.26 1.60
C VAL A 297 -22.25 7.21 1.25
N PHE A 298 -21.62 7.32 0.07
CA PHE A 298 -20.54 6.41 -0.33
C PHE A 298 -19.37 6.43 0.66
N GLU A 299 -18.85 7.61 1.03
CA GLU A 299 -17.75 7.72 1.99
C GLU A 299 -18.12 7.20 3.38
N GLY A 300 -19.36 7.44 3.85
CA GLY A 300 -19.83 6.96 5.14
C GLY A 300 -20.17 5.46 5.20
N ALA A 301 -20.48 4.85 4.06
CA ALA A 301 -20.83 3.43 3.97
C ALA A 301 -19.68 2.52 3.49
N THR A 302 -18.56 3.09 3.06
CA THR A 302 -17.43 2.33 2.49
C THR A 302 -16.26 2.26 3.45
N THR A 303 -15.74 1.06 3.66
CA THR A 303 -14.63 0.78 4.57
C THR A 303 -13.29 0.92 3.87
N TYR A 304 -13.08 0.15 2.79
CA TYR A 304 -11.84 0.14 2.02
C TYR A 304 -12.12 0.21 0.53
N VAL A 305 -11.39 1.07 -0.18
CA VAL A 305 -11.44 1.16 -1.64
C VAL A 305 -10.12 0.67 -2.22
N ARG A 306 -10.17 -0.44 -2.96
CA ARG A 306 -9.04 -0.92 -3.76
C ARG A 306 -8.94 -0.08 -5.02
N LEU A 307 -7.79 0.56 -5.22
CA LEU A 307 -7.53 1.36 -6.42
C LEU A 307 -7.08 0.40 -7.52
N SER A 308 -8.03 -0.04 -8.34
CA SER A 308 -7.79 -1.03 -9.39
C SER A 308 -8.62 -0.68 -10.62
N ASP A 309 -8.05 0.20 -11.44
CA ASP A 309 -8.51 0.51 -12.78
C ASP A 309 -7.56 -0.22 -13.76
N PRO A 310 -8.00 -1.32 -14.42
CA PRO A 310 -7.16 -2.15 -15.29
C PRO A 310 -6.43 -1.40 -16.40
N GLU A 311 -6.98 -0.26 -16.81
CA GLU A 311 -6.44 0.60 -17.85
C GLU A 311 -5.30 1.51 -17.36
N LEU A 312 -5.06 1.57 -16.04
CA LEU A 312 -3.97 2.29 -15.41
C LEU A 312 -2.91 1.30 -14.87
N PRO A 313 -1.63 1.68 -14.89
CA PRO A 313 -0.56 0.85 -14.32
C PRO A 313 -0.68 0.70 -12.79
N GLY A 314 -1.33 1.63 -12.12
CA GLY A 314 -1.52 1.66 -10.68
C GLY A 314 -1.58 3.10 -10.14
N PRO A 315 -2.06 3.31 -8.91
CA PRO A 315 -2.13 4.64 -8.28
C PRO A 315 -0.77 5.19 -7.85
N GLU A 316 0.27 4.35 -7.78
CA GLU A 316 1.66 4.75 -7.52
C GLU A 316 2.34 5.46 -8.68
N TYR A 317 1.75 5.42 -9.89
CA TYR A 317 2.32 5.99 -11.09
C TYR A 317 1.70 7.33 -11.48
N ASP A 318 2.53 8.25 -11.97
CA ASP A 318 2.11 9.50 -12.59
C ASP A 318 1.73 9.24 -14.05
N VAL A 319 0.42 9.19 -14.29
CA VAL A 319 -0.15 8.91 -15.61
C VAL A 319 -0.47 10.22 -16.32
N PRO A 320 -0.15 10.36 -17.63
CA PRO A 320 -0.48 11.55 -18.39
C PRO A 320 -1.95 11.96 -18.28
N TYR A 321 -2.19 13.27 -18.18
CA TYR A 321 -3.54 13.82 -17.93
C TYR A 321 -4.60 13.26 -18.88
N ASN A 322 -4.29 13.15 -20.17
CA ASN A 322 -5.25 12.69 -21.19
C ASN A 322 -5.68 11.25 -20.98
N ASP A 323 -4.78 10.37 -20.54
CA ASP A 323 -5.09 8.97 -20.26
C ASP A 323 -5.96 8.87 -19.00
N ARG A 324 -5.60 9.62 -17.96
CA ARG A 324 -6.38 9.70 -16.72
C ARG A 324 -7.79 10.27 -16.94
N ALA A 325 -7.90 11.31 -17.75
CA ALA A 325 -9.17 11.99 -18.02
C ALA A 325 -10.19 11.11 -18.74
N ARG A 326 -9.74 10.15 -19.55
CA ARG A 326 -10.62 9.19 -20.27
C ARG A 326 -11.33 8.21 -19.34
N LEU A 327 -10.75 7.95 -18.17
CA LEU A 327 -11.28 6.98 -17.21
C LEU A 327 -12.15 7.61 -16.13
N ARG A 328 -12.32 8.94 -16.16
CA ARG A 328 -13.17 9.63 -15.19
C ARG A 328 -14.62 9.13 -15.30
N PRO A 329 -15.28 8.84 -14.17
CA PRO A 329 -16.71 8.58 -14.15
C PRO A 329 -17.53 9.68 -14.83
N LYS A 330 -18.65 9.29 -15.43
CA LYS A 330 -19.58 10.23 -16.10
C LYS A 330 -20.38 11.03 -15.08
N ASP A 331 -20.87 10.37 -14.03
CA ASP A 331 -21.55 11.03 -12.92
C ASP A 331 -20.60 11.99 -12.19
N GLU A 332 -21.11 13.17 -11.83
CA GLU A 332 -20.30 14.24 -11.23
C GLU A 332 -19.81 13.89 -9.83
N GLN A 333 -20.66 13.32 -8.98
CA GLN A 333 -20.30 12.95 -7.62
C GLN A 333 -19.39 11.72 -7.58
N ALA A 334 -19.62 10.74 -8.47
CA ALA A 334 -18.74 9.58 -8.61
C ALA A 334 -17.36 9.99 -9.15
N ARG A 335 -17.31 10.97 -10.05
CA ARG A 335 -16.06 11.55 -10.55
C ARG A 335 -15.31 12.28 -9.44
N GLU A 336 -16.00 13.07 -8.62
CA GLU A 336 -15.41 13.71 -7.44
C GLU A 336 -14.87 12.66 -6.45
N ALA A 337 -15.63 11.58 -6.19
CA ALA A 337 -15.20 10.47 -5.34
C ALA A 337 -13.89 9.85 -5.87
N TRP A 338 -13.87 9.51 -7.16
CA TRP A 338 -12.74 8.88 -7.82
C TRP A 338 -11.49 9.76 -7.76
N GLU A 339 -11.61 11.06 -8.07
CA GLU A 339 -10.49 12.00 -8.00
C GLU A 339 -9.97 12.18 -6.56
N LYS A 340 -10.88 12.30 -5.59
CA LYS A 340 -10.52 12.40 -4.17
C LYS A 340 -9.76 11.16 -3.70
N LEU A 341 -10.13 9.96 -4.14
CA LEU A 341 -9.45 8.73 -3.77
C LEU A 341 -8.01 8.69 -4.29
N TYR A 342 -7.80 8.99 -5.57
CA TYR A 342 -6.46 9.01 -6.17
C TYR A 342 -5.59 10.13 -5.59
N GLU A 343 -6.14 11.33 -5.39
CA GLU A 343 -5.40 12.44 -4.78
C GLU A 343 -5.08 12.16 -3.31
N ARG A 344 -6.00 11.54 -2.55
CA ARG A 344 -5.72 11.10 -1.18
C ARG A 344 -4.58 10.08 -1.16
N PHE A 345 -4.59 9.10 -2.07
CA PHE A 345 -3.50 8.14 -2.18
C PHE A 345 -2.15 8.85 -2.43
N ARG A 346 -2.09 9.75 -3.41
CA ARG A 346 -0.90 10.56 -3.73
C ARG A 346 -0.40 11.35 -2.53
N GLN A 347 -1.28 12.06 -1.83
CA GLN A 347 -0.92 12.84 -0.63
C GLN A 347 -0.37 11.94 0.47
N ARG A 348 -1.04 10.79 0.74
CA ARG A 348 -0.60 9.84 1.76
C ARG A 348 0.74 9.21 1.41
N ARG A 349 1.03 8.95 0.13
CA ARG A 349 2.34 8.48 -0.34
C ARG A 349 3.45 9.46 0.03
N MET A 350 3.23 10.75 -0.18
CA MET A 350 4.17 11.79 0.23
C MET A 350 4.28 11.94 1.75
N GLU A 351 3.17 11.95 2.47
CA GLU A 351 3.17 12.15 3.93
C GLU A 351 3.82 10.99 4.71
N VAL A 352 3.53 9.75 4.29
CA VAL A 352 3.95 8.53 4.99
C VAL A 352 5.31 8.07 4.49
N CYS A 353 5.46 7.96 3.17
CA CYS A 353 6.67 7.43 2.56
C CYS A 353 7.67 8.50 2.16
N GLY A 354 7.26 9.77 1.98
CA GLY A 354 8.14 10.80 1.40
C GLY A 354 8.56 10.47 -0.03
N LEU A 355 7.68 9.81 -0.79
CA LEU A 355 7.90 9.39 -2.17
C LEU A 355 6.81 10.00 -3.06
N ASP A 356 7.23 10.65 -4.14
CA ASP A 356 6.33 11.11 -5.18
C ASP A 356 5.80 9.92 -5.99
N LEU A 357 4.89 10.20 -6.92
CA LEU A 357 4.45 9.22 -7.90
C LEU A 357 5.61 8.86 -8.84
N GLU A 358 5.62 7.61 -9.28
CA GLU A 358 6.63 7.07 -10.19
C GLU A 358 6.29 7.44 -11.63
N TYR A 359 7.29 7.78 -12.44
CA TYR A 359 7.03 8.12 -13.83
C TYR A 359 6.59 6.87 -14.62
N TRP A 360 5.48 6.97 -15.33
CA TRP A 360 5.02 5.91 -16.21
C TRP A 360 5.39 6.16 -17.67
N GLU A 361 6.25 5.29 -18.19
CA GLU A 361 6.46 5.19 -19.63
C GLU A 361 5.51 4.12 -20.18
N LYS A 362 4.63 4.51 -21.11
CA LYS A 362 3.83 3.54 -21.85
C LYS A 362 4.77 2.55 -22.55
N PRO A 363 4.59 1.24 -22.36
CA PRO A 363 5.35 0.26 -23.11
C PRO A 363 5.18 0.54 -24.61
N GLN A 364 6.26 0.92 -25.29
CA GLN A 364 6.23 0.99 -26.74
C GLN A 364 6.11 -0.45 -27.21
N LEU A 365 4.94 -0.83 -27.72
CA LEU A 365 4.83 -2.01 -28.56
C LEU A 365 5.84 -1.78 -29.69
N GLN A 366 6.92 -2.57 -29.73
CA GLN A 366 7.75 -2.69 -30.91
C GLN A 366 6.82 -3.16 -32.02
N ALA A 367 6.39 -2.21 -32.86
CA ALA A 367 5.84 -2.53 -34.15
C ALA A 367 7.01 -3.09 -34.96
N ASP A 368 7.16 -4.40 -34.93
CA ASP A 368 8.05 -5.11 -35.83
C ASP A 368 7.69 -4.78 -37.27
N GLY A 369 8.76 -4.59 -38.06
CA GLY A 369 8.75 -3.96 -39.36
C GLY A 369 7.74 -4.49 -40.36
N ALA A 370 6.97 -3.57 -40.92
CA ALA A 370 6.32 -3.71 -42.21
C ALA A 370 6.17 -2.31 -42.83
N ASP A 371 7.30 -1.70 -43.23
CA ASP A 371 7.34 -0.58 -44.19
C ASP A 371 8.74 -0.47 -44.81
N ARG A 372 9.28 -1.62 -45.26
CA ARG A 372 10.47 -1.69 -46.13
C ARG A 372 10.29 -2.80 -47.17
N ALA A 373 9.34 -2.61 -48.08
CA ALA A 373 9.32 -3.14 -49.44
C ALA A 373 8.11 -2.58 -50.18
N ASP A 374 8.23 -2.36 -51.50
CA ASP A 374 7.27 -1.79 -52.46
C ASP A 374 7.08 -0.26 -52.38
N ASN A 375 7.40 0.58 -53.36
CA ASN A 375 7.73 0.36 -54.77
C ASN A 375 8.60 1.52 -55.27
N GLY A 376 9.74 1.18 -55.87
CA GLY A 376 10.28 1.93 -57.00
C GLY A 376 10.16 1.03 -58.22
N GLN A 377 9.28 1.38 -59.16
CA GLN A 377 9.49 1.35 -60.62
C GLN A 377 8.18 1.70 -61.36
N GLU A 378 8.17 2.81 -62.13
CA GLU A 378 7.55 2.98 -63.47
C GLU A 378 7.66 4.48 -63.82
N ALA A 379 8.65 4.88 -64.63
CA ALA A 379 8.54 5.09 -66.09
C ALA A 379 7.57 6.27 -66.41
N ALA A 380 8.01 7.50 -66.73
CA ALA A 380 8.78 7.91 -67.91
C ALA A 380 8.26 7.25 -69.20
N ASP A 381 7.23 7.83 -69.81
CA ASP A 381 7.27 8.27 -71.22
C ASP A 381 6.07 9.14 -71.63
N ASP A 382 6.41 10.25 -72.27
CA ASP A 382 5.78 11.02 -73.36
C ASP A 382 4.26 11.28 -73.44
N VAL A 383 3.93 12.58 -73.42
CA VAL A 383 3.02 13.19 -74.41
C VAL A 383 3.64 14.49 -74.95
N HIS A 384 3.84 14.46 -76.26
CA HIS A 384 4.13 15.53 -77.22
C HIS A 384 3.24 16.78 -77.09
N GLU A 385 3.82 17.99 -77.17
CA GLU A 385 3.30 19.05 -78.05
C GLU A 385 4.40 20.07 -78.43
N ASP A 386 4.39 20.44 -79.71
CA ASP A 386 5.32 21.24 -80.52
C ASP A 386 5.98 22.49 -79.91
N THR A 387 7.23 22.78 -80.31
CA THR A 387 7.56 23.88 -81.26
C THR A 387 9.07 24.15 -81.44
N ALA A 388 9.53 24.01 -82.69
CA ALA A 388 10.38 24.91 -83.50
C ALA A 388 11.83 25.36 -83.12
N ALA A 389 12.61 25.51 -84.20
CA ALA A 389 13.86 26.29 -84.43
C ALA A 389 15.19 25.53 -84.14
N GLU A 390 15.85 24.98 -85.16
CA GLU A 390 16.70 25.60 -86.22
C GLU A 390 18.21 25.55 -85.87
N LEU A 391 18.93 24.84 -86.75
CA LEU A 391 20.37 24.81 -87.06
C LEU A 391 21.33 24.04 -86.16
#